data_AF-A0A1B8J6E0-F1
#
_entry.id   AF-A0A1B8J6E0-F1
#
_cell.length_a   1.000
_cell.length_b   1.000
_cell.length_c   1.000
_cell.angle_alpha   90.00
_cell.angle_beta   90.00
_cell.angle_gamma   90.00
#
_symmetry.space_group_name_H-M   'P 1'
#
loop_
_entity.id
_entity.type
_entity.pdbx_description
1 polymer ?
#
loop_
_entity_poly.entity_id
_entity_poly.type
_entity_poly.pdbx_seq_one_letter_code
_entity_poly.pdbx_strand_id
1 'polypeptide(L)'
;MFLFGGCVGWGWFVPYSWQPSYHKFKKMCELDQDIYQGDIHSEEYYNKVLAYYNTSLDKLDWDYIQNNLFLNGSGRYVYSFETFDGRISVSSNMFFKDKNATQDNIERLSFYVRWYSHRHHLIPDKDFSISVDRGLETCPLFKKGRKW
;
A
#
# COMPACT_ATOMS: atom_id res chain seq x y z
N MET A 1 -18.72 19.67 39.79
CA MET A 1 -19.23 19.06 38.55
C MET A 1 -18.38 19.58 37.40
N PHE A 2 -17.27 18.91 37.10
CA PHE A 2 -16.40 19.27 35.97
C PHE A 2 -16.97 18.65 34.70
N LEU A 3 -17.31 19.51 33.73
CA LEU A 3 -17.78 19.12 32.41
C LEU A 3 -16.62 18.52 31.60
N PHE A 4 -16.28 17.25 31.86
CA PHE A 4 -15.53 16.40 30.92
C PHE A 4 -16.46 15.84 29.85
N GLY A 5 -17.22 16.72 29.20
CA GLY A 5 -18.08 16.40 28.07
C GLY A 5 -17.39 16.80 26.77
N GLY A 6 -16.61 15.90 26.19
CA GLY A 6 -16.00 16.14 24.89
C GLY A 6 -14.80 15.25 24.63
N CYS A 7 -15.03 14.06 24.09
CA CYS A 7 -14.00 13.24 23.45
C CYS A 7 -13.53 13.91 22.14
N VAL A 8 -12.94 15.10 22.23
CA VAL A 8 -12.42 15.85 21.09
C VAL A 8 -10.92 16.02 21.30
N GLY A 9 -10.11 15.30 20.52
CA GLY A 9 -8.72 15.73 20.28
C GLY A 9 -7.57 14.77 20.62
N TRP A 10 -7.80 13.52 21.05
CA TRP A 10 -6.68 12.60 21.29
C TRP A 10 -5.98 12.12 20.00
N GLY A 11 -6.65 12.15 18.84
CA GLY A 11 -6.08 11.68 17.58
C GLY A 11 -4.93 12.53 17.02
N TRP A 12 -4.90 13.84 17.32
CA TRP A 12 -3.86 14.75 16.84
C TRP A 12 -2.53 14.59 17.59
N PHE A 13 -2.59 14.38 18.91
CA PHE A 13 -1.41 14.37 19.78
C PHE A 13 -0.70 13.02 19.92
N VAL A 14 -1.34 11.90 19.55
CA VAL A 14 -0.72 10.57 19.66
C VAL A 14 0.33 10.39 18.55
N PRO A 15 1.63 10.23 18.88
CA PRO A 15 2.68 9.98 17.89
C PRO A 15 2.35 8.77 17.00
N TYR A 16 2.74 8.82 15.73
CA TYR A 16 2.49 7.72 14.79
C TYR A 16 3.04 6.38 15.29
N SER A 17 4.21 6.42 15.95
CA SER A 17 4.86 5.26 16.56
C SER A 17 4.02 4.55 17.62
N TRP A 18 2.94 5.13 18.13
CA TRP A 18 2.06 4.47 19.10
C TRP A 18 0.77 3.94 18.48
N GLN A 19 0.56 4.18 17.18
CA GLN A 19 -0.62 3.69 16.47
C GLN A 19 -0.36 2.28 15.92
N PRO A 20 -1.16 1.26 16.28
CA PRO A 20 -0.92 -0.13 15.84
C PRO A 20 -0.98 -0.28 14.32
N SER A 21 -1.83 0.49 13.64
CA SER A 21 -1.88 0.53 12.17
C SER A 21 -0.58 1.03 11.55
N TYR A 22 0.13 1.96 12.19
CA TYR A 22 1.40 2.48 11.68
C TYR A 22 2.51 1.43 11.78
N HIS A 23 2.54 0.63 12.85
CA HIS A 23 3.48 -0.48 12.95
C HIS A 23 3.21 -1.59 11.93
N LYS A 24 1.93 -1.92 11.69
CA LYS A 24 1.55 -2.85 10.61
C LYS A 24 2.01 -2.32 9.26
N PHE A 25 1.72 -1.06 8.95
CA PHE A 25 2.18 -0.38 7.74
C PHE A 25 3.70 -0.45 7.58
N LYS A 26 4.46 -0.10 8.62
CA LYS A 26 5.92 -0.14 8.60
C LYS A 26 6.46 -1.52 8.26
N LYS A 27 5.89 -2.58 8.84
CA LYS A 27 6.28 -3.97 8.52
C LYS A 27 5.97 -4.32 7.06
N MET A 28 4.83 -3.90 6.54
CA MET A 28 4.50 -4.13 5.13
C MET A 28 5.48 -3.44 4.19
N CYS A 29 5.96 -2.24 4.54
CA CYS A 29 6.95 -1.52 3.75
C CYS A 29 8.31 -2.20 3.62
N GLU A 30 8.60 -3.24 4.41
CA GLU A 30 9.80 -4.07 4.22
C GLU A 30 9.75 -4.86 2.90
N LEU A 31 8.56 -5.07 2.33
CA LEU A 31 8.36 -5.69 1.01
C LEU A 31 8.27 -4.69 -0.15
N ASP A 32 8.45 -3.39 0.12
CA ASP A 32 8.55 -2.39 -0.94
C ASP A 32 9.74 -2.72 -1.84
N GLN A 33 9.56 -2.66 -3.16
CA GLN A 33 10.57 -3.11 -4.13
C GLN A 33 11.92 -2.42 -3.96
N ASP A 34 11.94 -1.19 -3.44
CA ASP A 34 13.15 -0.41 -3.26
C ASP A 34 13.80 -0.60 -1.87
N ILE A 35 13.14 -1.30 -0.95
CA ILE A 35 13.60 -1.57 0.42
C ILE A 35 13.93 -3.05 0.62
N TYR A 36 13.22 -3.93 -0.07
CA TYR A 36 13.37 -5.37 0.05
C TYR A 36 14.80 -5.81 -0.25
N GLN A 37 15.39 -6.60 0.66
CA GLN A 37 16.80 -7.02 0.58
C GLN A 37 17.00 -8.34 -0.19
N GLY A 38 15.92 -9.01 -0.60
CA GLY A 38 15.96 -10.25 -1.38
C GLY A 38 15.69 -10.03 -2.87
N ASP A 39 15.53 -11.14 -3.60
CA ASP A 39 15.15 -11.09 -5.01
C ASP A 39 13.66 -10.80 -5.18
N ILE A 40 13.34 -9.65 -5.79
CA ILE A 40 11.97 -9.19 -6.07
C ILE A 40 11.27 -9.96 -7.20
N HIS A 41 11.99 -10.83 -7.90
CA HIS A 41 11.42 -11.72 -8.93
C HIS A 41 11.28 -13.17 -8.46
N SER A 42 11.62 -13.44 -7.20
CA SER A 42 11.51 -14.77 -6.61
C SER A 42 10.08 -15.14 -6.24
N GLU A 43 9.78 -16.45 -6.30
CA GLU A 43 8.51 -16.99 -5.82
C GLU A 43 8.28 -16.69 -4.32
N GLU A 44 9.35 -16.67 -3.52
CA GLU A 44 9.28 -16.29 -2.10
C GLU A 44 8.74 -14.87 -1.92
N TYR A 45 9.24 -13.91 -2.70
CA TYR A 45 8.75 -12.54 -2.67
C TYR A 45 7.28 -12.45 -3.10
N TYR A 46 6.90 -13.15 -4.18
CA TYR A 46 5.52 -13.17 -4.66
C TYR A 46 4.57 -13.74 -3.60
N ASN A 47 4.92 -14.85 -2.96
CA ASN A 47 4.13 -15.44 -1.90
C ASN A 47 4.00 -14.53 -0.67
N LYS A 48 5.06 -13.80 -0.30
CA LYS A 48 5.00 -12.82 0.80
C LYS A 48 4.04 -11.66 0.49
N VAL A 49 4.05 -11.16 -0.75
CA VAL A 49 3.12 -10.11 -1.19
C VAL A 49 1.68 -10.64 -1.25
N LEU A 50 1.49 -11.81 -1.86
CA LEU A 50 0.18 -12.44 -2.03
C LEU A 50 -0.49 -12.83 -0.70
N ALA A 51 0.31 -13.12 0.33
CA ALA A 51 -0.20 -13.41 1.67
C ALA A 51 -1.06 -12.28 2.25
N TYR A 52 -0.83 -11.01 1.86
CA TYR A 52 -1.69 -9.89 2.29
C TYR A 52 -3.09 -9.92 1.68
N TYR A 53 -3.30 -10.71 0.63
CA TYR A 53 -4.60 -10.95 0.00
C TYR A 53 -5.16 -12.33 0.37
N ASN A 54 -4.61 -12.98 1.41
CA ASN A 54 -4.96 -14.35 1.82
C ASN A 54 -4.81 -15.39 0.70
N THR A 55 -3.84 -15.18 -0.20
CA THR A 55 -3.55 -16.11 -1.30
C THR A 55 -2.04 -16.37 -1.43
N SER A 56 -1.67 -17.24 -2.35
CA SER A 56 -0.30 -17.58 -2.71
C SER A 56 -0.25 -17.94 -4.20
N LEU A 57 0.94 -18.00 -4.78
CA LEU A 57 1.12 -18.18 -6.23
C LEU A 57 0.48 -19.48 -6.73
N ASP A 58 0.54 -20.55 -5.93
CA ASP A 58 -0.07 -21.86 -6.18
C ASP A 58 -1.60 -21.87 -6.02
N LYS A 59 -2.18 -20.85 -5.36
CA LYS A 59 -3.61 -20.73 -5.08
C LYS A 59 -4.29 -19.65 -5.91
N LEU A 60 -3.56 -19.02 -6.84
CA LEU A 60 -4.16 -18.04 -7.74
C LEU A 60 -5.14 -18.72 -8.68
N ASP A 61 -6.31 -18.10 -8.80
CA ASP A 61 -7.28 -18.44 -9.83
C ASP A 61 -6.85 -17.78 -11.14
N TRP A 62 -6.06 -18.52 -11.93
CA TRP A 62 -5.52 -18.03 -13.20
C TRP A 62 -6.61 -17.70 -14.22
N ASP A 63 -7.73 -18.43 -14.22
CA ASP A 63 -8.86 -18.16 -15.11
C ASP A 63 -9.53 -16.84 -14.74
N TYR A 64 -9.71 -16.56 -13.44
CA TYR A 64 -10.20 -15.26 -12.99
C TYR A 64 -9.25 -14.13 -13.36
N ILE A 65 -7.94 -14.32 -13.15
CA ILE A 65 -6.93 -13.31 -13.50
C ILE A 65 -6.96 -13.05 -15.01
N GLN A 66 -6.98 -14.10 -15.84
CA GLN A 66 -7.02 -14.00 -17.30
C GLN A 66 -8.20 -13.16 -17.80
N ASN A 67 -9.37 -13.34 -17.19
CA ASN A 67 -10.59 -12.62 -17.56
C ASN A 67 -10.62 -11.15 -17.08
N ASN A 68 -9.81 -10.80 -16.08
CA ASN A 68 -9.73 -9.46 -15.50
C ASN A 68 -8.42 -8.73 -15.85
N LEU A 69 -7.67 -9.29 -16.79
CA LEU A 69 -6.40 -8.76 -17.22
C LEU A 69 -6.62 -7.57 -18.14
N PHE A 70 -5.93 -6.46 -17.88
CA PHE A 70 -6.09 -5.23 -18.65
C PHE A 70 -4.76 -4.75 -19.22
N LEU A 71 -4.83 -4.05 -20.36
CA LEU A 71 -3.68 -3.39 -20.95
C LEU A 71 -3.52 -2.01 -20.30
N ASN A 72 -2.41 -1.78 -19.61
CA ASN A 72 -2.14 -0.49 -18.99
C ASN A 72 -1.71 0.56 -20.04
N GLY A 73 -1.59 1.83 -19.63
CA GLY A 73 -1.17 2.92 -20.53
C GLY A 73 0.24 2.79 -21.11
N SER A 74 1.05 1.85 -20.61
CA SER A 74 2.40 1.53 -21.12
C SER A 74 2.40 0.34 -22.08
N GLY A 75 1.23 -0.20 -22.46
CA GLY A 75 1.11 -1.36 -23.33
C GLY A 75 1.47 -2.68 -22.66
N ARG A 76 1.43 -2.76 -21.32
CA ARG A 76 1.69 -3.99 -20.56
C ARG A 76 0.41 -4.61 -20.04
N TYR A 77 0.36 -5.93 -20.03
CA TYR A 77 -0.74 -6.70 -19.47
C TYR A 77 -0.60 -6.80 -17.95
N VAL A 78 -1.64 -6.36 -17.23
CA VAL A 78 -1.61 -6.20 -15.78
C VAL A 78 -2.88 -6.76 -15.15
N TYR A 79 -2.71 -7.36 -13.97
CA TYR A 79 -3.78 -7.61 -13.04
C TYR A 79 -3.47 -6.94 -11.69
N SER A 80 -4.48 -6.32 -11.09
CA SER A 80 -4.35 -5.54 -9.87
C SER A 80 -5.05 -6.23 -8.70
N PHE A 81 -4.32 -6.42 -7.61
CA PHE A 81 -4.84 -6.83 -6.31
C PHE A 81 -4.99 -5.58 -5.45
N GLU A 82 -6.11 -5.44 -4.76
CA GLU A 82 -6.35 -4.34 -3.84
C GLU A 82 -7.02 -4.83 -2.56
N THR A 83 -6.56 -4.34 -1.42
CA THR A 83 -7.22 -4.55 -0.12
C THR A 83 -7.10 -3.31 0.74
N PHE A 84 -8.09 -3.12 1.61
CA PHE A 84 -8.16 -1.97 2.50
C PHE A 84 -8.60 -2.40 3.90
N ASP A 85 -7.73 -2.15 4.88
CA ASP A 85 -7.99 -2.39 6.31
C ASP A 85 -8.08 -1.06 7.05
N GLY A 86 -9.14 -0.29 6.78
CA GLY A 86 -9.57 0.94 7.49
C GLY A 86 -8.65 2.15 7.39
N ARG A 87 -7.34 1.96 7.57
CA ARG A 87 -6.26 2.95 7.50
C ARG A 87 -5.11 2.51 6.61
N ILE A 88 -5.07 1.25 6.19
CA ILE A 88 -4.00 0.73 5.33
C ILE A 88 -4.63 0.31 4.01
N SER A 89 -4.16 0.88 2.92
CA SER A 89 -4.45 0.38 1.57
C SER A 89 -3.21 -0.34 1.08
N VAL A 90 -3.42 -1.58 0.63
CA VAL A 90 -2.40 -2.40 -0.01
C VAL A 90 -2.85 -2.64 -1.45
N SER A 91 -1.97 -2.37 -2.40
CA SER A 91 -2.20 -2.56 -3.82
C SER A 91 -1.00 -3.28 -4.43
N SER A 92 -1.27 -4.23 -5.31
CA SER A 92 -0.22 -4.94 -6.03
C SER A 92 -0.57 -5.10 -7.49
N ASN A 93 0.39 -4.85 -8.36
CA ASN A 93 0.23 -5.00 -9.79
C ASN A 93 1.12 -6.14 -10.27
N MET A 94 0.48 -7.20 -10.75
CA MET A 94 1.15 -8.31 -11.41
C MET A 94 1.22 -8.02 -12.90
N PHE A 95 2.44 -7.92 -13.42
CA PHE A 95 2.70 -7.65 -14.83
C PHE A 95 3.03 -8.95 -15.55
N PHE A 96 2.49 -9.12 -16.75
CA PHE A 96 2.71 -10.28 -17.60
C PHE A 96 3.49 -9.88 -18.85
N LYS A 97 4.32 -10.81 -19.36
CA LYS A 97 5.13 -10.58 -20.57
C LYS A 97 4.25 -10.46 -21.81
N ASP A 98 3.13 -11.18 -21.84
CA ASP A 98 2.10 -11.10 -22.87
C ASP A 98 0.68 -11.22 -22.27
N LYS A 99 -0.32 -11.48 -23.10
CA LYS A 99 -1.74 -11.51 -22.70
C LYS A 99 -2.17 -12.76 -21.92
N ASN A 100 -1.29 -13.76 -21.77
CA ASN A 100 -1.60 -15.03 -21.11
C ASN A 100 -1.28 -14.94 -19.62
N ALA A 101 -2.28 -15.10 -18.76
CA ALA A 101 -2.13 -15.09 -17.31
C ALA A 101 -1.69 -16.47 -16.79
N THR A 102 -0.40 -16.75 -16.83
CA THR A 102 0.18 -17.97 -16.26
C THR A 102 1.38 -17.64 -15.36
N GLN A 103 1.72 -18.56 -14.46
CA GLN A 103 2.81 -18.38 -13.48
C GLN A 103 4.16 -18.08 -14.13
N ASP A 104 4.51 -18.80 -15.20
CA ASP A 104 5.75 -18.65 -15.96
C ASP A 104 5.80 -17.36 -16.81
N ASN A 105 4.63 -16.76 -17.05
CA ASN A 105 4.50 -15.56 -17.85
C ASN A 105 4.52 -14.26 -17.02
N ILE A 106 4.63 -14.36 -15.69
CA ILE A 106 4.82 -13.19 -14.83
C ILE A 106 6.17 -12.53 -15.18
N GLU A 107 6.12 -11.24 -15.52
CA GLU A 107 7.31 -10.39 -15.69
C GLU A 107 7.80 -9.91 -14.32
N ARG A 108 6.89 -9.37 -13.51
CA ARG A 108 7.18 -8.82 -12.17
C ARG A 108 5.91 -8.60 -11.37
N LEU A 109 6.07 -8.51 -10.05
CA LEU A 109 5.02 -8.09 -9.12
C LEU A 109 5.43 -6.81 -8.40
N SER A 110 4.67 -5.73 -8.58
CA SER A 110 4.86 -4.49 -7.84
C SER A 110 3.95 -4.44 -6.62
N PHE A 111 4.49 -3.95 -5.51
CA PHE A 111 3.81 -3.87 -4.23
C PHE A 111 3.80 -2.42 -3.73
N TYR A 112 2.62 -1.92 -3.38
CA TYR A 112 2.42 -0.55 -2.89
C TYR A 112 1.57 -0.58 -1.63
N VAL A 113 2.01 0.17 -0.62
CA VAL A 113 1.24 0.34 0.62
C VAL A 113 1.10 1.82 0.92
N ARG A 114 -0.10 2.20 1.34
CA ARG A 114 -0.43 3.54 1.81
C ARG A 114 -1.03 3.44 3.20
N TRP A 115 -0.66 4.38 4.07
CA TRP A 115 -1.25 4.53 5.37
C TRP A 115 -1.92 5.89 5.52
N TYR A 116 -3.19 5.88 5.88
CA TYR A 116 -3.99 7.05 6.13
C TYR A 116 -3.82 7.43 7.60
N SER A 117 -3.06 8.50 7.84
CA SER A 117 -2.85 9.02 9.19
C SER A 117 -4.12 9.70 9.74
N HIS A 118 -5.03 10.10 8.83
CA HIS A 118 -6.21 10.91 9.11
C HIS A 118 -5.91 12.20 9.88
N ARG A 119 -4.65 12.65 9.85
CA ARG A 119 -4.28 13.96 10.36
C ARG A 119 -4.61 14.99 9.29
N HIS A 120 -5.24 16.06 9.74
CA HIS A 120 -5.57 17.20 8.90
C HIS A 120 -4.34 18.07 8.74
N HIS A 121 -3.72 18.05 7.58
CA HIS A 121 -2.66 19.00 7.27
C HIS A 121 -3.28 20.23 6.62
N LEU A 122 -2.91 21.41 7.14
CA LEU A 122 -3.25 22.68 6.50
C LEU A 122 -2.26 22.88 5.35
N ILE A 123 -2.74 22.79 4.13
CA ILE A 123 -1.93 23.06 2.95
C ILE A 123 -2.37 24.42 2.39
N PRO A 124 -1.44 25.40 2.29
CA PRO A 124 -1.74 26.65 1.60
C PRO A 124 -1.89 26.35 0.12
N ASP A 125 -3.07 26.64 -0.42
CA ASP A 125 -3.32 26.61 -1.86
C ASP A 125 -2.70 27.84 -2.52
N LYS A 126 -2.56 27.80 -3.86
CA LYS A 126 -2.04 28.89 -4.68
C LYS A 126 -2.83 30.20 -4.51
N ASP A 127 -4.09 30.10 -4.06
CA ASP A 127 -4.99 31.23 -3.82
C ASP A 127 -5.07 31.63 -2.33
N PHE A 128 -4.10 31.24 -1.49
CA PHE A 128 -4.14 31.41 -0.02
C PHE A 128 -5.34 30.74 0.68
N SER A 129 -6.04 29.84 -0.03
CA SER A 129 -7.07 29.00 0.58
C SER A 129 -6.42 27.91 1.45
N ILE A 130 -7.07 27.54 2.55
CA ILE A 130 -6.58 26.46 3.42
C ILE A 130 -7.35 25.20 3.04
N SER A 131 -6.64 24.24 2.47
CA SER A 131 -7.18 22.90 2.22
C SER A 131 -6.79 21.94 3.35
N VAL A 132 -7.67 20.97 3.60
CA VAL A 132 -7.46 19.92 4.59
C VAL A 132 -7.12 18.63 3.87
N ASP A 133 -5.84 18.24 3.89
CA ASP A 133 -5.42 16.93 3.42
C ASP A 133 -5.54 15.89 4.53
N ARG A 134 -6.09 14.71 4.19
CA ARG A 134 -6.18 13.57 5.09
C ARG A 134 -4.86 12.81 4.99
N GLY A 135 -3.85 13.28 5.72
CA GLY A 135 -2.44 12.88 5.61
C GLY A 135 -2.22 11.44 5.19
N LEU A 136 -1.51 11.28 4.08
CA LEU A 136 -1.24 10.01 3.42
C LEU A 136 0.26 9.74 3.44
N GLU A 137 0.65 8.63 4.05
CA GLU A 137 2.04 8.21 4.16
C GLU A 137 2.30 6.99 3.26
N THR A 138 3.45 6.95 2.58
CA THR A 138 3.87 5.85 1.67
C THR A 138 5.24 5.31 2.08
N CYS A 139 5.55 4.06 1.67
CA CYS A 139 6.80 3.39 2.04
C CYS A 139 8.10 4.15 1.69
N PRO A 140 8.18 4.91 0.57
CA PRO A 140 9.35 5.74 0.28
C PRO A 140 9.71 6.78 1.34
N LEU A 141 8.82 7.12 2.28
CA LEU A 141 9.14 7.99 3.41
C LEU A 141 10.21 7.39 4.33
N PHE A 142 10.27 6.06 4.43
CA PHE A 142 11.31 5.39 5.21
C PHE A 142 12.70 5.53 4.58
N LYS A 143 12.79 5.78 3.26
CA LYS A 143 14.07 6.04 2.58
C LYS A 143 14.71 7.36 3.00
N LYS A 144 13.92 8.36 3.41
CA LYS A 144 14.41 9.72 3.69
C LYS A 144 14.81 9.97 5.13
N GLY A 145 14.77 8.98 6.02
CA GLY A 145 15.24 9.15 7.40
C GLY A 145 14.61 10.33 8.14
N ARG A 146 13.36 10.73 7.79
CA ARG A 146 12.63 11.77 8.53
C ARG A 146 12.34 11.24 9.93
N LYS A 147 13.23 11.60 10.86
CA LYS A 147 12.97 11.55 12.30
C LYS A 147 11.86 12.55 12.58
N TRP A 148 10.81 12.08 13.25
CA TRP A 148 9.83 12.92 13.91
C TRP A 148 10.32 13.17 15.34
#